data_AF-A0A6G2S1A1-F1
#
_entry.id   AF-A0A6G2S1A1-F1
#
_cell.length_a   1.000
_cell.length_b   1.000
_cell.length_c   1.000
_cell.angle_alpha   90.00
_cell.angle_beta   90.00
_cell.angle_gamma   90.00
#
_symmetry.space_group_name_H-M   'P 1'
#
loop_
_entity.id
_entity.type
_entity.pdbx_description
1 polymer ?
#
loop_
_entity_poly.entity_id
_entity_poly.type
_entity_poly.pdbx_seq_one_letter_code
_entity_poly.pdbx_strand_id
1 'polypeptide(L)'
;MDETTVRNAPNAPQGPHTPHAPHAAPEDDLCRYRRNPDLLLEWADGGGPVLVDCGSRRKFAAKPALVDLLNQLDHPQTAAQLRDRWRDSAPGGDIRRLLTRLTAAGILRRSGPETPEESAADSGPADSDAPGWTPYERAVHARSGLGPVATAGRGTPPPARLHHPEADAVIALPDGADAPSRPLADVLAARRSVRGYAPDPVPLPLLAALLARAARVRGHLAPRAYQQTQRPAPSGGARHSLEIYLLARTVDGLAAGAYHYDPFTHALHRLAPWTDELAAFQQRTVTDPALLEAAPPASLCLASVAARTTWKYEGMALSLIYRDTGCLMQTLSLTATDLGLASCLTGRMEAPFTAPFLPPPRHAPLTHVGNMALGLPTSPLTAPEVTPLAP
;
A
#
# COMPACT_ATOMS: atom_id res chain seq x y z
N MET A 1 -12.93 57.45 -17.16
CA MET A 1 -13.07 57.55 -18.61
C MET A 1 -13.64 56.21 -19.05
N ASP A 2 -14.94 56.07 -18.84
CA ASP A 2 -16.01 56.26 -19.85
C ASP A 2 -16.28 54.92 -20.53
N GLU A 3 -17.49 54.47 -20.80
CA GLU A 3 -18.86 54.94 -20.56
C GLU A 3 -19.70 53.72 -21.01
N THR A 4 -20.80 53.36 -20.33
CA THR A 4 -22.05 52.98 -21.01
C THR A 4 -23.18 52.89 -20.00
N THR A 5 -24.08 53.83 -20.21
CA THR A 5 -25.24 54.24 -19.43
C THR A 5 -26.46 53.40 -19.82
N VAL A 6 -27.37 53.10 -18.88
CA VAL A 6 -28.80 53.00 -19.21
C VAL A 6 -29.60 53.73 -18.12
N ARG A 7 -30.31 54.78 -18.55
CA ARG A 7 -31.28 55.55 -17.75
C ARG A 7 -32.64 54.86 -17.78
N ASN A 8 -33.43 55.02 -16.72
CA ASN A 8 -34.88 55.08 -16.78
C ASN A 8 -35.44 55.91 -15.61
N ALA A 9 -36.46 56.72 -15.88
CA ALA A 9 -37.31 57.43 -14.92
C ALA A 9 -38.67 57.72 -15.59
N PRO A 10 -39.78 58.07 -14.90
CA PRO A 10 -40.10 57.96 -13.45
C PRO A 10 -41.52 57.38 -13.17
N ASN A 11 -41.82 56.99 -11.92
CA ASN A 11 -42.91 57.55 -11.08
C ASN A 11 -43.13 56.78 -9.77
N ALA A 12 -43.38 57.53 -8.69
CA ALA A 12 -43.73 57.04 -7.34
C ALA A 12 -45.23 56.65 -7.25
N PRO A 13 -45.67 55.94 -6.18
CA PRO A 13 -45.98 56.65 -4.93
C PRO A 13 -45.49 55.96 -3.66
N GLN A 14 -45.33 56.78 -2.63
CA GLN A 14 -44.95 56.41 -1.26
C GLN A 14 -46.04 55.60 -0.57
N GLY A 15 -45.65 54.50 0.08
CA GLY A 15 -46.46 53.69 1.00
C GLY A 15 -45.70 53.43 2.31
N PRO A 16 -46.39 53.07 3.41
CA PRO A 16 -46.02 53.45 4.76
C PRO A 16 -44.83 52.67 5.33
N HIS A 17 -44.10 53.34 6.23
CA HIS A 17 -42.99 52.80 7.02
C HIS A 17 -43.32 51.45 7.64
N THR A 18 -42.62 50.41 7.17
CA THR A 18 -42.54 49.11 7.83
C THR A 18 -41.30 49.10 8.73
N PRO A 19 -41.39 48.66 10.00
CA PRO A 19 -40.24 48.62 10.88
C PRO A 19 -39.20 47.62 10.34
N HIS A 20 -37.94 48.06 10.26
CA HIS A 20 -36.80 47.23 9.85
C HIS A 20 -36.72 45.98 10.74
N ALA A 21 -36.98 44.81 10.16
CA ALA A 21 -36.48 43.56 10.70
C ALA A 21 -34.94 43.61 10.69
N PRO A 22 -34.24 43.04 11.70
CA PRO A 22 -32.79 42.93 11.65
C PRO A 22 -32.43 42.17 10.37
N HIS A 23 -31.56 42.77 9.54
CA HIS A 23 -31.04 42.13 8.34
C HIS A 23 -30.47 40.76 8.73
N ALA A 24 -31.15 39.68 8.36
CA ALA A 24 -30.59 38.35 8.42
C ALA A 24 -29.24 38.41 7.69
N ALA A 25 -28.17 37.95 8.34
CA ALA A 25 -26.88 37.84 7.68
C ALA A 25 -27.08 37.02 6.40
N PRO A 26 -26.52 37.43 5.25
CA PRO A 26 -26.66 36.67 4.02
C PRO A 26 -26.24 35.22 4.27
N GLU A 27 -26.96 34.22 3.74
CA GLU A 27 -26.75 32.78 4.02
C GLU A 27 -25.27 32.34 3.93
N ASP A 28 -24.49 32.99 3.06
CA ASP A 28 -23.05 32.77 2.90
C ASP A 28 -22.19 33.11 4.13
N ASP A 29 -22.66 33.99 5.02
CA ASP A 29 -21.99 34.30 6.30
C ASP A 29 -22.24 33.22 7.36
N LEU A 30 -23.27 32.41 7.19
CA LEU A 30 -23.59 31.27 8.06
C LEU A 30 -22.97 29.96 7.54
N CYS A 31 -22.55 29.92 6.28
CA CYS A 31 -21.81 28.80 5.71
C CYS A 31 -20.44 28.64 6.39
N ARG A 32 -20.05 27.38 6.59
CA ARG A 32 -18.76 27.03 7.17
C ARG A 32 -17.84 26.44 6.11
N TYR A 33 -16.56 26.78 6.21
CA TYR A 33 -15.50 26.38 5.31
C TYR A 33 -14.45 25.63 6.12
N ARG A 34 -13.95 24.52 5.58
CA ARG A 34 -12.77 23.83 6.10
C ARG A 34 -11.84 23.47 4.95
N ARG A 35 -10.56 23.31 5.22
CA ARG A 35 -9.60 22.79 4.25
C ARG A 35 -10.00 21.39 3.83
N ASN A 36 -9.86 21.07 2.54
CA ASN A 36 -10.03 19.70 2.08
C ASN A 36 -8.95 18.81 2.74
N PRO A 37 -9.32 17.77 3.52
CA PRO A 37 -8.35 16.91 4.22
C PRO A 37 -7.44 16.15 3.26
N ASP A 38 -7.79 16.08 1.97
CA ASP A 38 -7.04 15.38 0.93
C ASP A 38 -5.91 16.18 0.30
N LEU A 39 -5.60 17.37 0.83
CA LEU A 39 -4.51 18.19 0.32
C LEU A 39 -3.17 17.76 0.94
N LEU A 40 -2.16 17.58 0.09
CA LEU A 40 -0.75 17.51 0.48
C LEU A 40 -0.03 18.80 0.07
N LEU A 41 0.99 19.15 0.83
CA LEU A 41 1.90 20.26 0.53
C LEU A 41 3.25 19.69 0.08
N GLU A 42 3.65 20.02 -1.14
CA GLU A 42 4.95 19.68 -1.72
C GLU A 42 5.74 20.97 -2.00
N TRP A 43 7.06 20.84 -2.22
CA TRP A 43 7.90 21.92 -2.74
C TRP A 43 8.27 21.62 -4.19
N ALA A 44 8.11 22.60 -5.07
CA ALA A 44 8.55 22.47 -6.45
C ALA A 44 10.08 22.55 -6.58
N ASP A 45 10.64 21.91 -7.61
CA ASP A 45 12.09 21.94 -7.91
C ASP A 45 12.62 23.37 -8.18
N GLY A 46 11.75 24.34 -8.47
CA GLY A 46 12.05 25.77 -8.63
C GLY A 46 11.77 26.65 -7.40
N GLY A 47 11.45 26.03 -6.26
CA GLY A 47 11.06 26.72 -5.02
C GLY A 47 9.57 27.07 -4.94
N GLY A 48 9.08 27.20 -3.71
CA GLY A 48 7.70 27.59 -3.40
C GLY A 48 6.75 26.40 -3.15
N PRO A 49 5.67 26.64 -2.39
CA PRO A 49 4.73 25.59 -2.01
C PRO A 49 3.79 25.22 -3.17
N VAL A 50 3.50 23.93 -3.29
CA VAL A 50 2.51 23.37 -4.21
C VAL A 50 1.50 22.56 -3.42
N LEU A 51 0.22 22.92 -3.56
CA LEU A 51 -0.87 22.12 -3.02
C LEU A 51 -1.24 21.03 -4.03
N VAL A 52 -1.34 19.79 -3.55
CA VAL A 52 -1.74 18.64 -4.35
C VAL A 52 -3.01 18.07 -3.74
N ASP A 53 -4.11 18.14 -4.48
CA ASP A 53 -5.33 17.41 -4.10
C ASP A 53 -5.16 15.93 -4.44
N CYS A 54 -5.13 15.05 -3.44
CA CYS A 54 -4.91 13.62 -3.65
C CYS A 54 -6.04 12.94 -4.43
N GLY A 55 -7.26 13.45 -4.35
CA GLY A 55 -8.42 12.92 -5.06
C GLY A 55 -8.38 13.28 -6.54
N SER A 56 -8.32 14.58 -6.86
CA SER A 56 -8.30 15.03 -8.26
C SER A 56 -6.92 15.05 -8.92
N ARG A 57 -5.85 14.99 -8.11
CA ARG A 57 -4.44 15.13 -8.49
C ARG A 57 -4.07 16.48 -9.10
N ARG A 58 -4.93 17.47 -8.94
CA ARG A 58 -4.64 18.83 -9.37
C ARG A 58 -3.54 19.41 -8.49
N LYS A 59 -2.53 19.98 -9.13
CA LYS A 59 -1.47 20.73 -8.47
C LYS A 59 -1.76 22.23 -8.59
N PHE A 60 -1.60 22.96 -7.50
CA PHE A 60 -1.79 24.39 -7.43
C PHE A 60 -0.53 25.02 -6.86
N ALA A 61 0.12 25.89 -7.64
CA ALA A 61 1.14 26.77 -7.07
C ALA A 61 0.48 27.62 -5.99
N ALA A 62 1.00 27.53 -4.76
CA ALA A 62 0.46 28.25 -3.62
C ALA A 62 1.39 29.41 -3.26
N LYS A 63 0.80 30.52 -2.84
CA LYS A 63 1.53 31.60 -2.16
C LYS A 63 1.57 31.29 -0.66
N PRO A 64 2.60 31.75 0.09
CA PRO A 64 2.66 31.57 1.55
C PRO A 64 1.35 31.96 2.27
N ALA A 65 0.78 33.11 1.90
CA ALA A 65 -0.51 33.56 2.45
C ALA A 65 -1.64 32.53 2.28
N LEU A 66 -1.71 31.82 1.14
CA LEU A 66 -2.73 30.77 0.96
C LEU A 66 -2.49 29.60 1.92
N VAL A 67 -1.23 29.23 2.18
CA VAL A 67 -0.90 28.19 3.17
C VAL A 67 -1.32 28.66 4.57
N ASP A 68 -1.08 29.92 4.91
CA ASP A 68 -1.50 30.51 6.19
C ASP A 68 -3.03 30.54 6.35
N LEU A 69 -3.79 30.80 5.27
CA LEU A 69 -5.25 30.66 5.28
C LEU A 69 -5.67 29.23 5.59
N LEU A 70 -5.04 28.27 4.91
CA LEU A 70 -5.37 26.86 5.03
C LEU A 70 -5.02 26.29 6.42
N ASN A 71 -4.02 26.86 7.09
CA ASN A 71 -3.71 26.54 8.48
C ASN A 71 -4.79 27.00 9.46
N GLN A 72 -5.54 28.05 9.15
CA GLN A 72 -6.66 28.54 9.96
C GLN A 72 -7.97 27.77 9.71
N LEU A 73 -7.97 26.84 8.75
CA LEU A 73 -9.13 26.10 8.26
C LEU A 73 -9.00 24.59 8.54
N ASP A 74 -8.22 24.23 9.55
CA ASP A 74 -8.17 22.85 10.08
C ASP A 74 -9.53 22.41 10.67
N HIS A 75 -10.30 23.37 11.19
CA HIS A 75 -11.68 23.22 11.63
C HIS A 75 -12.65 24.06 10.78
N PRO A 76 -13.95 23.73 10.75
CA PRO A 76 -14.95 24.54 10.05
C PRO A 76 -15.03 25.98 10.60
N GLN A 77 -14.89 26.99 9.74
CA GLN A 77 -14.95 28.42 10.10
C GLN A 77 -15.87 29.18 9.15
N THR A 78 -16.54 30.23 9.64
CA THR A 78 -17.36 31.11 8.79
C THR A 78 -16.52 32.16 8.06
N ALA A 79 -17.07 32.72 6.99
CA ALA A 79 -16.41 33.82 6.26
C ALA A 79 -16.19 35.06 7.13
N ALA A 80 -17.04 35.29 8.14
CA ALA A 80 -16.88 36.37 9.11
C ALA A 80 -15.65 36.16 10.00
N GLN A 81 -15.52 34.97 10.61
CA GLN A 81 -14.39 34.61 11.49
C GLN A 81 -13.02 34.65 10.79
N LEU A 82 -13.00 34.41 9.48
CA LEU A 82 -11.78 34.48 8.67
C LEU A 82 -11.42 35.92 8.29
N ARG A 83 -12.42 36.78 8.07
CA ARG A 83 -12.21 38.18 7.65
C ARG A 83 -11.42 38.99 8.67
N ASP A 84 -11.65 38.72 9.96
CA ASP A 84 -10.99 39.45 11.03
C ASP A 84 -9.51 39.08 11.16
N ARG A 85 -9.14 37.84 10.82
CA ARG A 85 -7.75 37.34 10.87
C ARG A 85 -6.98 37.49 9.55
N TRP A 86 -7.67 37.43 8.41
CA TRP A 86 -7.07 37.52 7.08
C TRP A 86 -6.66 38.95 6.67
N ARG A 87 -7.14 39.96 7.42
CA ARG A 87 -6.87 41.38 7.16
C ARG A 87 -5.37 41.71 7.19
N ASP A 88 -4.56 40.93 7.90
CA ASP A 88 -3.13 41.16 8.09
C ASP A 88 -2.23 40.65 6.94
N SER A 89 -2.77 39.84 6.01
CA SER A 89 -1.96 39.20 4.94
C SER A 89 -2.26 39.69 3.52
N ALA A 90 -3.36 40.44 3.29
CA ALA A 90 -3.66 41.07 2.01
C ALA A 90 -4.66 42.25 2.16
N PRO A 91 -4.21 43.52 2.04
CA PRO A 91 -5.12 44.66 2.09
C PRO A 91 -6.02 44.69 0.84
N GLY A 92 -7.34 44.56 1.03
CA GLY A 92 -8.36 44.88 0.01
C GLY A 92 -9.00 43.71 -0.76
N GLY A 93 -8.69 42.45 -0.44
CA GLY A 93 -9.30 41.29 -1.10
C GLY A 93 -10.66 40.88 -0.51
N ASP A 94 -11.68 40.66 -1.35
CA ASP A 94 -12.95 40.06 -0.93
C ASP A 94 -12.76 38.57 -0.56
N ILE A 95 -12.73 38.29 0.75
CA ILE A 95 -12.56 36.94 1.31
C ILE A 95 -13.64 35.98 0.82
N ARG A 96 -14.89 36.44 0.61
CA ARG A 96 -15.98 35.56 0.17
C ARG A 96 -15.70 35.04 -1.22
N ARG A 97 -15.33 35.93 -2.15
CA ARG A 97 -14.94 35.56 -3.52
C ARG A 97 -13.76 34.59 -3.53
N LEU A 98 -12.79 34.75 -2.62
CA LEU A 98 -11.67 33.81 -2.49
C LEU A 98 -12.16 32.43 -2.03
N LEU A 99 -12.96 32.36 -0.97
CA LEU A 99 -13.51 31.11 -0.45
C LEU A 99 -14.32 30.37 -1.52
N THR A 100 -15.20 31.05 -2.25
CA THR A 100 -15.96 30.47 -3.37
C THR A 100 -15.04 29.86 -4.42
N ARG A 101 -13.97 30.58 -4.81
CA ARG A 101 -12.99 30.07 -5.79
C ARG A 101 -12.23 28.86 -5.28
N LEU A 102 -11.82 28.87 -4.01
CA LEU A 102 -11.09 27.75 -3.40
C LEU A 102 -12.00 26.51 -3.23
N THR A 103 -13.28 26.69 -2.90
CA THR A 103 -14.28 25.61 -2.88
C THR A 103 -14.50 25.03 -4.28
N ALA A 104 -14.70 25.88 -5.29
CA ALA A 104 -14.82 25.43 -6.68
C ALA A 104 -13.55 24.72 -7.20
N ALA A 105 -12.39 25.07 -6.66
CA ALA A 105 -11.13 24.39 -6.97
C ALA A 105 -10.94 23.06 -6.23
N GLY A 106 -11.80 22.70 -5.27
CA GLY A 106 -11.65 21.52 -4.42
C GLY A 106 -10.64 21.68 -3.28
N ILE A 107 -10.15 22.90 -3.04
CA ILE A 107 -9.19 23.22 -1.97
C ILE A 107 -9.91 23.34 -0.62
N LEU A 108 -11.15 23.82 -0.62
CA LEU A 108 -12.00 23.91 0.56
C LEU A 108 -13.25 23.05 0.41
N ARG A 109 -13.75 22.52 1.53
CA ARG A 109 -15.09 21.95 1.66
C ARG A 109 -16.00 23.03 2.27
N ARG A 110 -17.23 23.16 1.76
CA ARG A 110 -18.26 24.06 2.27
C ARG A 110 -19.38 23.22 2.87
N SER A 111 -19.82 23.54 4.07
CA SER A 111 -21.00 22.96 4.71
C SER A 111 -22.03 24.04 5.00
N GLY A 112 -23.31 23.64 5.01
CA GLY A 112 -24.42 24.52 5.34
C GLY A 112 -24.47 24.86 6.84
N PRO A 113 -25.29 25.84 7.23
CA PRO A 113 -25.40 26.28 8.63
C PRO A 113 -26.04 25.25 9.56
N GLU A 114 -26.85 24.33 9.04
CA GLU A 114 -27.53 23.28 9.81
C GLU A 114 -26.77 21.94 9.85
N THR A 115 -25.57 21.88 9.27
CA THR A 115 -24.74 20.67 9.26
C THR A 115 -23.97 20.58 10.58
N PRO A 116 -24.30 19.67 11.53
CA PRO A 116 -23.58 19.58 12.80
C PRO A 116 -22.09 19.30 12.57
N GLU A 117 -21.22 19.87 13.43
CA GLU A 117 -19.75 19.82 13.32
C GLU A 117 -19.20 18.39 13.16
N GLU A 118 -19.88 17.40 13.74
CA GLU A 118 -19.57 15.97 13.62
C GLU A 118 -19.90 15.39 12.23
N SER A 119 -20.99 15.81 11.59
CA SER A 119 -21.37 15.37 10.23
C SER A 119 -20.52 16.03 9.13
N ALA A 120 -19.99 17.23 9.39
CA ALA A 120 -19.11 17.93 8.46
C ALA A 120 -17.71 17.33 8.44
N ALA A 121 -17.28 16.66 9.54
CA ALA A 121 -16.03 15.90 9.60
C ALA A 121 -16.01 14.77 8.58
N ASP A 122 -17.17 14.17 8.33
CA ASP A 122 -17.36 12.85 7.73
C ASP A 122 -18.16 12.90 6.41
N SER A 123 -17.75 13.77 5.49
CA SER A 123 -18.23 13.69 4.10
C SER A 123 -17.45 12.63 3.31
N GLY A 124 -17.44 11.40 3.84
CA GLY A 124 -17.58 10.18 3.04
C GLY A 124 -19.04 10.00 2.61
N PRO A 125 -19.40 8.93 1.88
CA PRO A 125 -20.81 8.67 1.59
C PRO A 125 -21.57 8.57 2.92
N ALA A 126 -22.65 9.33 3.05
CA ALA A 126 -23.52 9.32 4.22
C ALA A 126 -23.89 7.87 4.62
N ASP A 127 -23.92 7.62 5.94
CA ASP A 127 -24.34 6.37 6.62
C ASP A 127 -23.31 5.26 6.93
N SER A 128 -22.08 5.57 7.36
CA SER A 128 -21.35 4.54 8.11
C SER A 128 -20.35 5.09 9.13
N ASP A 129 -20.46 4.67 10.39
CA ASP A 129 -19.43 4.71 11.45
C ASP A 129 -18.13 3.94 11.08
N ALA A 130 -17.87 3.70 9.80
CA ALA A 130 -16.71 2.98 9.31
C ALA A 130 -15.55 3.97 9.04
N PRO A 131 -14.32 3.68 9.49
CA PRO A 131 -13.19 4.55 9.20
C PRO A 131 -12.95 4.64 7.69
N GLY A 132 -13.11 5.83 7.13
CA GLY A 132 -12.78 6.14 5.74
C GLY A 132 -11.26 6.08 5.48
N TRP A 133 -10.89 6.09 4.19
CA TRP A 133 -9.47 6.10 3.78
C TRP A 133 -8.77 7.36 4.34
N THR A 134 -7.49 7.24 4.66
CA THR A 134 -6.64 8.40 4.98
C THR A 134 -6.27 9.15 3.69
N PRO A 135 -5.87 10.44 3.79
CA PRO A 135 -5.33 11.18 2.65
C PRO A 135 -4.15 10.48 1.96
N TYR A 136 -3.28 9.83 2.74
CA TYR A 136 -2.13 9.07 2.22
C TYR A 136 -2.56 7.83 1.43
N GLU A 137 -3.52 7.06 1.93
CA GLU A 137 -4.07 5.90 1.23
C GLU A 137 -4.75 6.32 -0.08
N ARG A 138 -5.51 7.43 -0.05
CA ARG A 138 -6.09 8.01 -1.28
C ARG A 138 -5.02 8.45 -2.26
N ALA A 139 -3.96 9.10 -1.79
CA ALA A 139 -2.83 9.50 -2.65
C ALA A 139 -2.16 8.29 -3.32
N VAL A 140 -1.90 7.23 -2.55
CA VAL A 140 -1.30 5.99 -3.06
C VAL A 140 -2.23 5.33 -4.09
N HIS A 141 -3.52 5.25 -3.82
CA HIS A 141 -4.51 4.71 -4.76
C HIS A 141 -4.60 5.52 -6.04
N ALA A 142 -4.73 6.85 -5.93
CA ALA A 142 -4.83 7.75 -7.06
C ALA A 142 -3.58 7.70 -7.96
N ARG A 143 -2.39 7.48 -7.39
CA ARG A 143 -1.15 7.24 -8.15
C ARG A 143 -1.17 5.85 -8.81
N SER A 144 -1.56 4.83 -8.06
CA SER A 144 -1.60 3.43 -8.52
C SER A 144 -2.60 3.17 -9.66
N GLY A 145 -3.67 3.96 -9.75
CA GLY A 145 -4.74 3.83 -10.76
C GLY A 145 -4.44 4.44 -12.14
N LEU A 146 -3.29 5.07 -12.35
CA LEU A 146 -2.93 5.73 -13.62
C LEU A 146 -2.69 4.79 -14.81
N GLY A 147 -2.65 3.47 -14.57
CA GLY A 147 -2.25 2.49 -15.58
C GLY A 147 -0.75 2.59 -15.92
N PRO A 148 -0.19 1.58 -16.62
CA PRO A 148 1.23 1.50 -16.85
C PRO A 148 1.69 2.55 -17.84
N VAL A 149 2.34 3.62 -17.37
CA VAL A 149 3.32 4.30 -18.22
C VAL A 149 4.58 3.44 -18.19
N ALA A 150 4.63 2.45 -19.09
CA ALA A 150 5.84 1.72 -19.36
C ALA A 150 6.79 2.67 -20.11
N THR A 151 7.58 3.43 -19.37
CA THR A 151 8.69 4.18 -19.96
C THR A 151 9.86 3.22 -20.13
N ALA A 152 10.56 3.30 -21.27
CA ALA A 152 11.85 2.62 -21.38
C ALA A 152 12.75 3.20 -20.28
N GLY A 153 13.17 2.34 -19.34
CA GLY A 153 13.87 2.77 -18.14
C GLY A 153 15.13 3.58 -18.44
N ARG A 154 15.46 4.53 -17.57
CA ARG A 154 16.71 5.28 -17.67
C ARG A 154 17.88 4.34 -17.32
N GLY A 155 18.84 4.22 -18.22
CA GLY A 155 20.08 3.47 -17.98
C GLY A 155 19.93 1.94 -17.98
N THR A 156 20.93 1.26 -17.43
CA THR A 156 21.04 -0.21 -17.47
C THR A 156 19.95 -0.89 -16.63
N PRO A 157 19.25 -1.90 -17.16
CA PRO A 157 18.26 -2.67 -16.41
C PRO A 157 18.90 -3.37 -15.21
N PRO A 158 18.26 -3.37 -14.02
CA PRO A 158 18.72 -4.15 -12.89
C PRO A 158 18.72 -5.66 -13.22
N PRO A 159 19.68 -6.43 -12.69
CA PRO A 159 19.78 -7.87 -12.95
C PRO A 159 18.55 -8.62 -12.42
N ALA A 160 18.17 -9.69 -13.12
CA ALA A 160 17.03 -10.53 -12.76
C ALA A 160 17.30 -11.48 -11.57
N ARG A 161 18.57 -11.79 -11.31
CA ARG A 161 19.04 -12.60 -10.17
C ARG A 161 19.62 -11.68 -9.11
N LEU A 162 19.24 -11.91 -7.85
CA LEU A 162 19.91 -11.31 -6.70
C LEU A 162 20.99 -12.29 -6.24
N HIS A 163 22.19 -11.78 -5.99
CA HIS A 163 23.29 -12.57 -5.46
C HIS A 163 23.56 -12.16 -4.02
N HIS A 164 23.79 -13.16 -3.17
CA HIS A 164 24.28 -13.00 -1.80
C HIS A 164 25.70 -13.58 -1.72
N PRO A 165 26.74 -12.83 -2.14
CA PRO A 165 28.14 -13.27 -2.04
C PRO A 165 28.60 -13.48 -0.59
N GLU A 166 27.90 -12.91 0.38
CA GLU A 166 28.11 -13.09 1.81
C GLU A 166 27.60 -14.43 2.34
N ALA A 167 26.88 -15.22 1.53
CA ALA A 167 26.38 -16.51 1.95
C ALA A 167 27.52 -17.48 2.26
N ASP A 168 27.47 -18.14 3.41
CA ASP A 168 28.55 -19.01 3.89
C ASP A 168 28.37 -20.49 3.49
N ALA A 169 27.19 -20.84 2.97
CA ALA A 169 26.89 -22.16 2.44
C ALA A 169 25.85 -22.08 1.31
N VAL A 170 25.95 -23.01 0.35
CA VAL A 170 24.98 -23.21 -0.73
C VAL A 170 24.47 -24.65 -0.66
N ILE A 171 23.17 -24.82 -0.43
CA ILE A 171 22.51 -26.10 -0.27
C ILE A 171 21.65 -26.32 -1.51
N ALA A 172 22.04 -27.28 -2.36
CA ALA A 172 21.21 -27.69 -3.49
C ALA A 172 19.91 -28.34 -2.97
N LEU A 173 18.77 -27.94 -3.53
CA LEU A 173 17.48 -28.51 -3.15
C LEU A 173 17.12 -29.69 -4.06
N PRO A 174 16.48 -30.74 -3.53
CA PRO A 174 15.96 -31.83 -4.34
C PRO A 174 14.87 -31.31 -5.29
N ASP A 175 14.81 -31.82 -6.52
CA ASP A 175 13.88 -31.34 -7.56
C ASP A 175 12.39 -31.53 -7.21
N GLY A 176 12.07 -32.41 -6.26
CA GLY A 176 10.71 -32.62 -5.75
C GLY A 176 9.80 -33.39 -6.72
N ALA A 177 10.37 -34.19 -7.63
CA ALA A 177 9.61 -34.98 -8.60
C ALA A 177 8.62 -35.96 -7.93
N ASP A 178 9.01 -36.54 -6.79
CA ASP A 178 8.19 -37.49 -6.03
C ASP A 178 7.30 -36.81 -4.98
N ALA A 179 7.27 -35.47 -4.94
CA ALA A 179 6.46 -34.76 -3.96
C ALA A 179 4.96 -34.96 -4.26
N PRO A 180 4.13 -35.15 -3.24
CA PRO A 180 2.70 -35.42 -3.43
C PRO A 180 2.02 -34.31 -4.23
N SER A 181 0.98 -34.65 -4.97
CA SER A 181 0.14 -33.68 -5.67
C SER A 181 -1.31 -34.14 -5.71
N ARG A 182 -2.22 -33.18 -5.61
CA ARG A 182 -3.66 -33.36 -5.54
C ARG A 182 -4.34 -32.58 -6.66
N PRO A 183 -5.54 -32.98 -7.10
CA PRO A 183 -6.32 -32.18 -8.04
C PRO A 183 -6.50 -30.74 -7.54
N LEU A 184 -6.38 -29.76 -8.43
CA LEU A 184 -6.46 -28.33 -8.06
C LEU A 184 -7.78 -27.98 -7.35
N ALA A 185 -8.89 -28.63 -7.73
CA ALA A 185 -10.19 -28.45 -7.09
C ALA A 185 -10.13 -28.79 -5.58
N ASP A 186 -9.49 -29.90 -5.23
CA ASP A 186 -9.34 -30.36 -3.84
C ASP A 186 -8.41 -29.42 -3.06
N VAL A 187 -7.34 -28.94 -3.71
CA VAL A 187 -6.44 -27.95 -3.12
C VAL A 187 -7.18 -26.66 -2.80
N LEU A 188 -7.99 -26.15 -3.73
CA LEU A 188 -8.78 -24.93 -3.54
C LEU A 188 -9.80 -25.09 -2.41
N ALA A 189 -10.49 -26.24 -2.35
CA ALA A 189 -11.47 -26.55 -1.32
C ALA A 189 -10.83 -26.73 0.08
N ALA A 190 -9.65 -27.35 0.15
CA ALA A 190 -8.97 -27.62 1.42
C ALA A 190 -8.16 -26.42 1.97
N ARG A 191 -7.79 -25.45 1.11
CA ARG A 191 -6.91 -24.34 1.46
C ARG A 191 -7.51 -23.50 2.59
N ARG A 192 -6.71 -23.31 3.63
CA ARG A 192 -7.04 -22.50 4.81
C ARG A 192 -5.77 -22.00 5.50
N SER A 193 -5.92 -20.96 6.31
CA SER A 193 -4.83 -20.48 7.17
C SER A 193 -4.78 -21.33 8.44
N VAL A 194 -3.74 -22.14 8.58
CA VAL A 194 -3.53 -23.03 9.73
C VAL A 194 -2.54 -22.39 10.68
N ARG A 195 -2.95 -22.23 11.95
CA ARG A 195 -2.22 -21.52 13.00
C ARG A 195 -1.68 -22.42 14.12
N GLY A 196 -1.96 -23.72 14.04
CA GLY A 196 -1.40 -24.74 14.92
C GLY A 196 -0.55 -25.72 14.11
N TYR A 197 0.66 -26.00 14.57
CA TYR A 197 1.62 -26.86 13.89
C TYR A 197 1.97 -28.07 14.76
N ALA A 198 2.16 -29.22 14.12
CA ALA A 198 2.72 -30.38 14.79
C ALA A 198 4.15 -30.08 15.26
N PRO A 199 4.62 -30.72 16.35
CA PRO A 199 5.98 -30.52 16.87
C PRO A 199 7.06 -31.08 15.94
N ASP A 200 6.69 -31.97 15.02
CA ASP A 200 7.60 -32.61 14.09
C ASP A 200 8.30 -31.61 13.15
N PRO A 201 9.59 -31.84 12.84
CA PRO A 201 10.33 -31.02 11.89
C PRO A 201 9.69 -31.06 10.50
N VAL A 202 9.76 -29.94 9.77
CA VAL A 202 9.33 -29.93 8.37
C VAL A 202 10.41 -30.61 7.52
N PRO A 203 10.09 -31.63 6.70
CA PRO A 203 11.07 -32.25 5.81
C PRO A 203 11.56 -31.27 4.73
N LEU A 204 12.88 -31.12 4.56
CA LEU A 204 13.47 -30.30 3.49
C LEU A 204 12.91 -30.62 2.08
N PRO A 205 12.64 -31.87 1.69
CA PRO A 205 12.04 -32.17 0.39
C PRO A 205 10.68 -31.49 0.14
N LEU A 206 9.86 -31.28 1.18
CA LEU A 206 8.59 -30.56 1.03
C LEU A 206 8.81 -29.05 0.83
N LEU A 207 9.76 -28.44 1.55
CA LEU A 207 10.13 -27.03 1.33
C LEU A 207 10.75 -26.82 -0.06
N ALA A 208 11.56 -27.77 -0.52
CA ALA A 208 12.12 -27.76 -1.87
C ALA A 208 11.03 -27.79 -2.93
N ALA A 209 10.09 -28.74 -2.83
CA ALA A 209 8.94 -28.84 -3.74
C ALA A 209 8.07 -27.57 -3.71
N LEU A 210 7.85 -26.99 -2.53
CA LEU A 210 7.12 -25.73 -2.36
C LEU A 210 7.76 -24.58 -3.17
N LEU A 211 9.07 -24.37 -2.98
CA LEU A 211 9.83 -23.32 -3.66
C LEU A 211 9.94 -23.59 -5.17
N ALA A 212 10.07 -24.86 -5.58
CA ALA A 212 10.12 -25.27 -6.97
C ALA A 212 8.81 -24.94 -7.71
N ARG A 213 7.69 -25.38 -7.15
CA ARG A 213 6.35 -25.22 -7.75
C ARG A 213 5.87 -23.77 -7.75
N ALA A 214 6.30 -22.96 -6.78
CA ALA A 214 5.85 -21.57 -6.67
C ALA A 214 6.76 -20.54 -7.38
N ALA A 215 8.09 -20.73 -7.35
CA ALA A 215 9.02 -19.63 -7.62
C ALA A 215 10.25 -19.95 -8.49
N ARG A 216 10.56 -21.23 -8.78
CA ARG A 216 11.74 -21.59 -9.61
C ARG A 216 11.67 -20.96 -11.00
N VAL A 217 12.82 -20.50 -11.49
CA VAL A 217 12.97 -20.07 -12.88
C VAL A 217 12.90 -21.30 -13.78
N ARG A 218 11.92 -21.33 -14.68
CA ARG A 218 11.72 -22.43 -15.65
C ARG A 218 12.45 -22.18 -16.96
N GLY A 219 12.84 -20.94 -17.22
CA GLY A 219 13.53 -20.54 -18.42
C GLY A 219 13.54 -19.02 -18.60
N HIS A 220 14.02 -18.59 -19.75
CA HIS A 220 13.99 -17.20 -20.16
C HIS A 220 12.85 -16.99 -21.17
N LEU A 221 12.18 -15.84 -21.11
CA LEU A 221 11.26 -15.42 -22.16
C LEU A 221 12.05 -14.92 -23.37
N ALA A 222 11.46 -15.05 -24.56
CA ALA A 222 12.06 -14.65 -25.84
C ALA A 222 12.64 -13.21 -25.77
N PRO A 223 13.75 -12.95 -26.48
CA PRO A 223 14.66 -11.87 -26.13
C PRO A 223 14.00 -10.48 -26.25
N ARG A 224 14.14 -9.71 -25.18
CA ARG A 224 14.04 -8.24 -25.18
C ARG A 224 15.41 -7.66 -24.78
N ALA A 225 15.54 -6.33 -24.72
CA ALA A 225 16.77 -5.65 -24.31
C ALA A 225 17.23 -5.94 -22.85
N TYR A 226 16.54 -6.81 -22.11
CA TYR A 226 16.82 -7.15 -20.71
C TYR A 226 16.36 -8.58 -20.40
N GLN A 227 16.94 -9.19 -19.36
CA GLN A 227 16.60 -10.55 -18.94
C GLN A 227 15.18 -10.60 -18.35
N GLN A 228 14.36 -11.53 -18.86
CA GLN A 228 13.04 -11.87 -18.34
C GLN A 228 12.99 -13.37 -18.08
N THR A 229 12.62 -13.75 -16.86
CA THR A 229 12.46 -15.15 -16.49
C THR A 229 11.01 -15.59 -16.61
N GLN A 230 10.77 -16.83 -17.01
CA GLN A 230 9.49 -17.48 -16.80
C GLN A 230 9.48 -18.12 -15.40
N ARG A 231 8.49 -17.78 -14.58
CA ARG A 231 8.24 -18.37 -13.26
C ARG A 231 6.76 -18.77 -13.12
N PRO A 232 6.41 -19.66 -12.17
CA PRO A 232 5.02 -20.10 -11.96
C PRO A 232 4.09 -18.96 -11.56
N ALA A 233 4.47 -18.15 -10.57
CA ALA A 233 3.72 -16.95 -10.20
C ALA A 233 3.88 -15.84 -11.26
N PRO A 234 2.80 -15.17 -11.70
CA PRO A 234 2.90 -14.07 -12.65
C PRO A 234 3.59 -12.86 -12.02
N SER A 235 4.10 -11.96 -12.88
CA SER A 235 4.65 -10.68 -12.45
C SER A 235 4.43 -9.59 -13.51
N GLY A 236 4.10 -8.38 -13.07
CA GLY A 236 3.95 -7.21 -13.93
C GLY A 236 5.18 -7.01 -14.83
N GLY A 237 5.00 -7.14 -16.15
CA GLY A 237 6.10 -7.01 -17.12
C GLY A 237 7.19 -8.07 -17.00
N ALA A 238 6.91 -9.21 -16.36
CA ALA A 238 7.86 -10.26 -16.01
C ALA A 238 9.11 -9.69 -15.32
N ARG A 239 8.92 -8.78 -14.35
CA ARG A 239 10.03 -8.17 -13.60
C ARG A 239 10.50 -9.04 -12.45
N HIS A 240 9.61 -9.86 -11.88
CA HIS A 240 9.88 -10.78 -10.77
C HIS A 240 10.78 -10.13 -9.71
N SER A 241 10.29 -9.02 -9.14
CA SER A 241 11.05 -8.26 -8.16
C SER A 241 11.18 -8.95 -6.81
N LEU A 242 10.37 -9.99 -6.57
CA LEU A 242 10.27 -10.69 -5.30
C LEU A 242 11.41 -11.69 -5.09
N GLU A 243 11.93 -11.67 -3.87
CA GLU A 243 12.91 -12.57 -3.30
C GLU A 243 12.28 -13.31 -2.12
N ILE A 244 12.68 -14.57 -1.92
CA ILE A 244 12.16 -15.43 -0.85
C ILE A 244 13.32 -15.73 0.10
N TYR A 245 13.12 -15.37 1.37
CA TYR A 245 14.02 -15.73 2.45
C TYR A 245 13.34 -16.78 3.33
N LEU A 246 14.01 -17.91 3.59
CA LEU A 246 13.55 -18.96 4.49
C LEU A 246 14.20 -18.79 5.85
N LEU A 247 13.39 -18.69 6.89
CA LEU A 247 13.80 -18.86 8.29
C LEU A 247 13.52 -20.31 8.68
N ALA A 248 14.57 -21.12 8.75
CA ALA A 248 14.50 -22.52 9.14
C ALA A 248 14.85 -22.65 10.61
N ARG A 249 13.85 -22.96 11.46
CA ARG A 249 14.07 -23.22 12.88
C ARG A 249 14.21 -24.72 13.16
N THR A 250 13.26 -25.50 12.65
CA THR A 250 13.15 -26.94 12.87
C THR A 250 12.80 -27.62 11.55
N VAL A 251 13.80 -27.79 10.68
CA VAL A 251 13.67 -28.40 9.35
C VAL A 251 14.58 -29.63 9.28
N ASP A 252 14.02 -30.79 8.95
CA ASP A 252 14.80 -32.00 8.82
C ASP A 252 15.67 -31.97 7.56
N GLY A 253 16.96 -32.29 7.70
CA GLY A 253 17.96 -32.19 6.64
C GLY A 253 18.50 -30.78 6.37
N LEU A 254 18.17 -29.77 7.20
CA LEU A 254 18.69 -28.41 7.06
C LEU A 254 19.09 -27.83 8.42
N ALA A 255 20.29 -27.26 8.51
CA ALA A 255 20.70 -26.55 9.73
C ALA A 255 19.77 -25.36 10.02
N ALA A 256 19.58 -25.03 11.30
CA ALA A 256 18.77 -23.88 11.66
C ALA A 256 19.45 -22.57 11.24
N GLY A 257 18.71 -21.65 10.64
CA GLY A 257 19.22 -20.36 10.19
C GLY A 257 18.32 -19.61 9.20
N ALA A 258 18.86 -18.53 8.65
CA ALA A 258 18.25 -17.73 7.61
C ALA A 258 18.90 -18.02 6.26
N TYR A 259 18.06 -18.18 5.23
CA TYR A 259 18.49 -18.57 3.89
C TYR A 259 17.83 -17.68 2.84
N HIS A 260 18.55 -17.34 1.78
CA HIS A 260 17.95 -16.83 0.54
C HIS A 260 17.70 -18.01 -0.42
N TYR A 261 16.52 -18.06 -1.03
CA TYR A 261 16.24 -19.01 -2.10
C TYR A 261 16.68 -18.46 -3.44
N ASP A 262 17.61 -19.14 -4.09
CA ASP A 262 18.01 -18.85 -5.47
C ASP A 262 17.12 -19.63 -6.45
N PRO A 263 16.22 -18.94 -7.18
CA PRO A 263 15.28 -19.61 -8.07
C PRO A 263 15.93 -20.08 -9.38
N PHE A 264 17.16 -19.64 -9.71
CA PHE A 264 17.86 -20.03 -10.94
C PHE A 264 18.52 -21.40 -10.81
N THR A 265 19.15 -21.66 -9.66
CA THR A 265 19.87 -22.90 -9.39
C THR A 265 19.09 -23.87 -8.51
N HIS A 266 17.91 -23.47 -8.02
CA HIS A 266 17.12 -24.22 -7.06
C HIS A 266 17.95 -24.61 -5.83
N ALA A 267 18.44 -23.58 -5.13
CA ALA A 267 19.32 -23.74 -3.98
C ALA A 267 18.98 -22.76 -2.86
N LEU A 268 19.35 -23.09 -1.63
CA LEU A 268 19.32 -22.20 -0.48
C LEU A 268 20.74 -21.68 -0.19
N HIS A 269 20.88 -20.38 -0.10
CA HIS A 269 22.11 -19.71 0.28
C HIS A 269 21.99 -19.30 1.75
N ARG A 270 22.79 -19.89 2.63
CA ARG A 270 22.72 -19.57 4.07
C ARG A 270 23.33 -18.19 4.32
N LEU A 271 22.54 -17.31 4.92
CA LEU A 271 22.93 -15.93 5.22
C LEU A 271 23.31 -15.74 6.68
N ALA A 272 22.68 -16.48 7.59
CA ALA A 272 22.98 -16.45 9.00
C ALA A 272 22.62 -17.79 9.67
N PRO A 273 23.36 -18.22 10.71
CA PRO A 273 22.90 -19.29 11.60
C PRO A 273 21.68 -18.83 12.42
N TRP A 274 21.03 -19.77 13.11
CA TRP A 274 19.96 -19.42 14.04
C TRP A 274 20.51 -18.71 15.28
N THR A 275 19.93 -17.56 15.63
CA THR A 275 20.28 -16.76 16.82
C THR A 275 19.02 -16.24 17.50
N ASP A 276 19.17 -15.64 18.68
CA ASP A 276 18.07 -15.00 19.41
C ASP A 276 17.49 -13.81 18.63
N GLU A 277 18.32 -13.04 17.92
CA GLU A 277 17.86 -11.95 17.04
C GLU A 277 17.01 -12.50 15.89
N LEU A 278 17.38 -13.65 15.32
CA LEU A 278 16.61 -14.30 14.27
C LEU A 278 15.27 -14.83 14.80
N ALA A 279 15.28 -15.40 16.00
CA ALA A 279 14.06 -15.83 16.70
C ALA A 279 13.14 -14.64 17.00
N ALA A 280 13.67 -13.53 17.51
CA ALA A 280 12.91 -12.31 17.76
C ALA A 280 12.35 -11.71 16.45
N PHE A 281 13.14 -11.77 15.36
CA PHE A 281 12.68 -11.37 14.03
C PHE A 281 11.51 -12.24 13.55
N GLN A 282 11.60 -13.57 13.66
CA GLN A 282 10.50 -14.48 13.33
C GLN A 282 9.27 -14.18 14.20
N GLN A 283 9.46 -13.95 15.49
CA GLN A 283 8.38 -13.67 16.43
C GLN A 283 7.56 -12.44 15.99
N ARG A 284 8.24 -11.31 15.79
CA ARG A 284 7.59 -10.02 15.51
C ARG A 284 7.05 -9.86 14.09
N THR A 285 7.50 -10.68 13.13
CA THR A 285 7.07 -10.62 11.71
C THR A 285 6.11 -11.74 11.33
N VAL A 286 6.17 -12.88 12.02
CA VAL A 286 5.39 -14.09 11.71
C VAL A 286 4.52 -14.49 12.89
N THR A 287 5.11 -14.83 14.05
CA THR A 287 4.38 -15.45 15.17
C THR A 287 3.27 -14.55 15.71
N ASP A 288 3.61 -13.33 16.15
CA ASP A 288 2.62 -12.42 16.73
C ASP A 288 1.59 -11.97 15.69
N PRO A 289 1.97 -11.55 14.45
CA PRO A 289 1.00 -11.14 13.46
C PRO A 289 0.08 -12.25 12.94
N ALA A 290 0.51 -13.51 12.97
CA ALA A 290 -0.33 -14.66 12.62
C ALA A 290 -1.20 -15.13 13.80
N LEU A 291 -1.00 -14.59 15.01
CA LEU A 291 -1.64 -15.04 16.25
C LEU A 291 -1.35 -16.53 16.53
N LEU A 292 -0.10 -16.94 16.40
CA LEU A 292 0.33 -18.31 16.69
C LEU A 292 0.62 -18.46 18.19
N GLU A 293 0.23 -19.60 18.77
CA GLU A 293 0.56 -19.93 20.16
C GLU A 293 2.06 -20.24 20.35
N ALA A 294 2.72 -20.71 19.29
CA ALA A 294 4.14 -21.04 19.29
C ALA A 294 4.78 -20.64 17.95
N ALA A 295 6.08 -20.32 17.99
CA ALA A 295 6.84 -20.01 16.79
C ALA A 295 6.83 -21.20 15.81
N PRO A 296 6.66 -20.96 14.50
CA PRO A 296 6.58 -22.02 13.51
C PRO A 296 7.95 -22.69 13.28
N PRO A 297 8.00 -23.96 12.83
CA PRO A 297 9.24 -24.65 12.51
C PRO A 297 9.96 -24.04 11.30
N ALA A 298 9.22 -23.43 10.37
CA ALA A 298 9.76 -22.68 9.25
C ALA A 298 8.90 -21.45 8.94
N SER A 299 9.50 -20.42 8.33
CA SER A 299 8.74 -19.32 7.76
C SER A 299 9.42 -18.71 6.55
N LEU A 300 8.64 -18.09 5.66
CA LEU A 300 9.12 -17.32 4.53
C LEU A 300 8.96 -15.83 4.83
N CYS A 301 10.01 -15.06 4.59
CA CYS A 301 9.98 -13.62 4.52
C CYS A 301 10.16 -13.20 3.06
N LEU A 302 9.22 -12.40 2.54
CA LEU A 302 9.21 -11.95 1.15
C LEU A 302 9.68 -10.51 1.09
N ALA A 303 10.65 -10.24 0.22
CA ALA A 303 11.12 -8.88 -0.03
C ALA A 303 11.12 -8.56 -1.52
N SER A 304 11.02 -7.29 -1.88
CA SER A 304 11.09 -6.83 -3.26
C SER A 304 12.35 -6.02 -3.50
N VAL A 305 13.10 -6.38 -4.54
CA VAL A 305 14.09 -5.51 -5.17
C VAL A 305 13.32 -4.47 -6.00
N ALA A 306 12.85 -3.42 -5.33
CA ALA A 306 11.93 -2.42 -5.93
C ALA A 306 12.47 -1.83 -7.24
N ALA A 307 13.79 -1.66 -7.34
CA ALA A 307 14.49 -1.20 -8.54
C ALA A 307 14.13 -1.99 -9.81
N ARG A 308 13.89 -3.31 -9.72
CA ARG A 308 13.50 -4.12 -10.89
C ARG A 308 12.18 -3.66 -11.49
N THR A 309 11.23 -3.22 -10.65
CA THR A 309 9.91 -2.76 -11.09
C THR A 309 9.93 -1.27 -11.43
N THR A 310 10.56 -0.44 -10.59
CA THR A 310 10.62 1.02 -10.79
C THR A 310 11.46 1.41 -12.01
N TRP A 311 12.42 0.59 -12.43
CA TRP A 311 13.17 0.82 -13.66
C TRP A 311 12.24 0.88 -14.89
N LYS A 312 11.15 0.11 -14.91
CA LYS A 312 10.22 0.04 -16.06
C LYS A 312 8.93 0.83 -15.85
N TYR A 313 8.46 0.94 -14.61
CA TYR A 313 7.15 1.46 -14.29
C TYR A 313 7.26 2.66 -13.36
N GLU A 314 6.70 3.77 -13.80
CA GLU A 314 6.49 4.96 -12.98
C GLU A 314 5.02 5.04 -12.54
N GLY A 315 4.75 5.65 -11.39
CA GLY A 315 3.38 5.88 -10.89
C GLY A 315 2.67 4.66 -10.30
N MET A 316 3.05 3.43 -10.68
CA MET A 316 2.38 2.20 -10.22
C MET A 316 3.31 1.09 -9.72
N ALA A 317 4.63 1.31 -9.65
CA ALA A 317 5.58 0.27 -9.28
C ALA A 317 5.25 -0.40 -7.93
N LEU A 318 4.89 0.39 -6.91
CA LEU A 318 4.48 -0.13 -5.61
C LEU A 318 3.22 -1.00 -5.70
N SER A 319 2.22 -0.56 -6.49
CA SER A 319 1.01 -1.35 -6.73
C SER A 319 1.31 -2.68 -7.41
N LEU A 320 2.19 -2.68 -8.42
CA LEU A 320 2.63 -3.92 -9.08
C LEU A 320 3.37 -4.84 -8.13
N ILE A 321 4.27 -4.31 -7.30
CA ILE A 321 4.98 -5.09 -6.28
C ILE A 321 3.98 -5.80 -5.36
N TYR A 322 2.98 -5.10 -4.81
CA TYR A 322 2.00 -5.74 -3.93
C TYR A 322 1.05 -6.71 -4.64
N ARG A 323 0.68 -6.45 -5.89
CA ARG A 323 -0.10 -7.40 -6.71
C ARG A 323 0.69 -8.67 -6.98
N ASP A 324 1.94 -8.54 -7.39
CA ASP A 324 2.86 -9.65 -7.59
C ASP A 324 3.05 -10.44 -6.29
N THR A 325 3.16 -9.75 -5.15
CA THR A 325 3.24 -10.37 -3.82
C THR A 325 2.01 -11.21 -3.51
N GLY A 326 0.81 -10.67 -3.75
CA GLY A 326 -0.44 -11.43 -3.58
C GLY A 326 -0.49 -12.67 -4.48
N CYS A 327 -0.07 -12.54 -5.74
CA CYS A 327 0.03 -13.68 -6.65
C CYS A 327 0.99 -14.76 -6.13
N LEU A 328 2.19 -14.37 -5.67
CA LEU A 328 3.17 -15.31 -5.13
C LEU A 328 2.68 -15.96 -3.82
N MET A 329 2.13 -15.17 -2.89
CA MET A 329 1.62 -15.67 -1.61
C MET A 329 0.47 -16.66 -1.80
N GLN A 330 -0.45 -16.40 -2.73
CA GLN A 330 -1.50 -17.37 -3.06
C GLN A 330 -0.93 -18.63 -3.72
N THR A 331 0.04 -18.48 -4.63
CA THR A 331 0.72 -19.65 -5.25
C THR A 331 1.41 -20.50 -4.19
N LEU A 332 2.11 -19.88 -3.24
CA LEU A 332 2.74 -20.56 -2.10
C LEU A 332 1.70 -21.23 -1.20
N SER A 333 0.59 -20.57 -0.88
CA SER A 333 -0.46 -21.13 -0.01
C SER A 333 -1.15 -22.35 -0.65
N LEU A 334 -1.46 -22.29 -1.95
CA LEU A 334 -2.02 -23.43 -2.68
C LEU A 334 -1.01 -24.57 -2.79
N THR A 335 0.25 -24.28 -3.06
CA THR A 335 1.30 -25.29 -3.14
C THR A 335 1.58 -25.93 -1.77
N ALA A 336 1.59 -25.16 -0.69
CA ALA A 336 1.71 -25.68 0.67
C ALA A 336 0.54 -26.61 0.98
N THR A 337 -0.68 -26.18 0.64
CA THR A 337 -1.86 -27.02 0.75
C THR A 337 -1.65 -28.32 -0.03
N ASP A 338 -1.38 -28.25 -1.35
CA ASP A 338 -1.09 -29.39 -2.24
C ASP A 338 -0.13 -30.43 -1.64
N LEU A 339 0.96 -29.95 -1.03
CA LEU A 339 2.01 -30.75 -0.38
C LEU A 339 1.64 -31.28 1.01
N GLY A 340 0.45 -30.95 1.54
CA GLY A 340 0.01 -31.33 2.89
C GLY A 340 0.64 -30.48 4.01
N LEU A 341 1.27 -29.35 3.69
CA LEU A 341 1.84 -28.43 4.68
C LEU A 341 0.76 -27.51 5.25
N ALA A 342 0.85 -27.26 6.56
CA ALA A 342 0.12 -26.19 7.21
C ALA A 342 0.79 -24.84 6.89
N SER A 343 -0.01 -23.84 6.51
CA SER A 343 0.52 -22.50 6.26
C SER A 343 -0.39 -21.39 6.75
N CYS A 344 0.20 -20.25 7.12
CA CYS A 344 -0.53 -19.03 7.42
C CYS A 344 0.23 -17.82 6.88
N LEU A 345 -0.40 -17.06 5.98
CA LEU A 345 0.13 -15.80 5.49
C LEU A 345 -0.05 -14.70 6.53
N THR A 346 0.89 -13.74 6.62
CA THR A 346 0.76 -12.56 7.48
C THR A 346 0.90 -11.27 6.67
N GLY A 347 0.16 -10.24 7.09
CA GLY A 347 0.20 -8.91 6.48
C GLY A 347 1.24 -7.96 7.09
N ARG A 348 1.97 -8.37 8.13
CA ARG A 348 2.96 -7.51 8.79
C ARG A 348 4.12 -7.26 7.83
N MET A 349 4.41 -5.99 7.59
CA MET A 349 5.56 -5.53 6.84
C MET A 349 6.37 -4.57 7.71
N GLU A 350 7.65 -4.46 7.42
CA GLU A 350 8.55 -3.53 8.11
C GLU A 350 9.03 -2.42 7.17
N ALA A 351 8.98 -1.19 7.67
CA ALA A 351 9.53 -0.02 7.00
C ALA A 351 10.18 0.89 8.06
N PRO A 352 11.53 0.94 8.16
CA PRO A 352 12.51 0.23 7.32
C PRO A 352 12.54 -1.28 7.58
N PHE A 353 12.98 -2.05 6.60
CA PHE A 353 13.16 -3.50 6.74
C PHE A 353 14.44 -3.81 7.53
N THR A 354 14.31 -4.48 8.68
CA THR A 354 15.39 -4.69 9.66
C THR A 354 15.68 -6.18 9.89
N ALA A 355 15.83 -6.93 8.80
CA ALA A 355 16.19 -8.35 8.86
C ALA A 355 17.64 -8.54 9.36
N PRO A 356 17.87 -9.29 10.45
CA PRO A 356 19.21 -9.44 11.04
C PRO A 356 20.19 -10.26 10.19
N PHE A 357 19.67 -11.02 9.22
CA PHE A 357 20.45 -11.84 8.29
C PHE A 357 20.88 -11.08 7.02
N LEU A 358 20.52 -9.79 6.90
CA LEU A 358 20.95 -8.93 5.81
C LEU A 358 21.92 -7.88 6.35
N PRO A 359 23.15 -7.78 5.83
CA PRO A 359 24.06 -6.74 6.26
C PRO A 359 23.51 -5.34 5.89
N PRO A 360 23.78 -4.31 6.72
CA PRO A 360 23.41 -2.93 6.40
C PRO A 360 23.97 -2.50 5.03
N PRO A 361 23.30 -1.57 4.33
CA PRO A 361 22.98 -1.73 2.92
C PRO A 361 24.18 -1.64 1.96
N ARG A 362 24.19 -2.55 0.98
CA ARG A 362 24.80 -2.35 -0.35
C ARG A 362 23.71 -1.89 -1.33
N HIS A 363 23.66 -0.59 -1.62
CA HIS A 363 23.01 0.12 -2.76
C HIS A 363 21.58 -0.22 -3.26
N ALA A 364 20.87 -1.26 -2.81
CA ALA A 364 19.48 -1.52 -3.16
C ALA A 364 18.65 -1.81 -1.89
N PRO A 365 17.79 -0.88 -1.44
CA PRO A 365 16.91 -1.16 -0.32
C PRO A 365 15.87 -2.20 -0.74
N LEU A 366 15.88 -3.35 -0.07
CA LEU A 366 14.81 -4.34 -0.16
C LEU A 366 13.57 -3.81 0.56
N THR A 367 12.41 -3.96 -0.07
CA THR A 367 11.12 -3.64 0.57
C THR A 367 10.52 -4.91 1.13
N HIS A 368 10.26 -4.98 2.43
CA HIS A 368 9.54 -6.10 3.03
C HIS A 368 8.07 -6.07 2.56
N VAL A 369 7.58 -7.17 1.97
CA VAL A 369 6.26 -7.19 1.32
C VAL A 369 5.31 -8.26 1.87
N GLY A 370 5.77 -9.23 2.67
CA GLY A 370 4.89 -10.19 3.32
C GLY A 370 5.63 -11.35 3.96
N ASN A 371 4.90 -12.16 4.72
CA ASN A 371 5.46 -13.36 5.35
C ASN A 371 4.49 -14.54 5.29
N MET A 372 5.03 -15.73 5.57
CA MET A 372 4.28 -16.98 5.63
C MET A 372 4.86 -17.89 6.71
N ALA A 373 4.05 -18.30 7.67
CA ALA A 373 4.37 -19.41 8.57
C ALA A 373 4.16 -20.75 7.85
N LEU A 374 5.03 -21.72 8.14
CA LEU A 374 5.01 -23.07 7.58
C LEU A 374 5.24 -24.11 8.67
N GLY A 375 4.52 -25.22 8.58
CA GLY A 375 4.71 -26.37 9.45
C GLY A 375 3.97 -27.61 8.94
N LEU A 376 4.05 -28.69 9.70
CA LEU A 376 3.17 -29.84 9.50
C LEU A 376 1.85 -29.60 10.23
N PRO A 377 0.70 -30.02 9.68
CA PRO A 377 -0.58 -29.84 10.34
C PRO A 377 -0.73 -30.85 11.49
N THR A 378 -1.41 -30.46 12.58
CA THR A 378 -1.75 -31.37 13.69
C THR A 378 -2.83 -32.39 13.32
N SER A 379 -3.51 -32.20 12.19
CA SER A 379 -4.53 -33.10 11.64
C SER A 379 -4.59 -32.96 10.11
N PRO A 380 -5.02 -33.99 9.37
CA PRO A 380 -5.07 -33.92 7.90
C PRO A 380 -5.83 -32.71 7.35
N LEU A 381 -5.34 -32.15 6.25
CA LEU A 381 -5.97 -30.99 5.59
C LEU A 381 -7.17 -31.41 4.72
N THR A 382 -8.35 -31.55 5.33
CA THR A 382 -9.63 -31.80 4.64
C THR A 382 -10.43 -30.52 4.37
N ALA A 383 -11.32 -30.51 3.39
CA ALA A 383 -12.23 -29.38 3.20
C ALA A 383 -13.08 -29.15 4.47
N PRO A 384 -13.20 -27.91 4.97
CA PRO A 384 -14.07 -27.63 6.11
C PRO A 384 -15.54 -27.84 5.72
N GLU A 385 -16.37 -28.24 6.67
CA GLU A 385 -17.82 -28.10 6.52
C GLU A 385 -18.16 -26.61 6.50
N VAL A 386 -18.70 -26.12 5.40
CA VAL A 386 -19.13 -24.73 5.24
C VAL A 386 -20.64 -24.72 5.15
N THR A 387 -21.28 -23.93 6.01
CA THR A 387 -22.71 -23.64 5.87
C THR A 387 -22.92 -22.88 4.56
N PRO A 388 -23.73 -23.40 3.61
CA PRO A 388 -24.00 -22.70 2.35
C PRO A 388 -24.56 -21.31 2.63
N LEU A 389 -24.21 -20.34 1.77
CA LEU A 389 -24.92 -19.05 1.77
C LEU A 389 -26.40 -19.33 1.50
N ALA A 390 -27.28 -18.76 2.32
CA ALA A 390 -28.70 -18.77 2.02
C ALA A 390 -28.91 -18.07 0.66
N PRO A 391 -29.81 -18.60 -0.20
CA PRO A 391 -30.00 -18.11 -1.57
C PRO A 391 -30.44 -16.65 -1.65
#